data_AF-A0A6B9VJS7-F1
#
_entry.id   AF-A0A6B9VJS7-F1
#
_cell.length_a   1.000
_cell.length_b   1.000
_cell.length_c   1.000
_cell.angle_alpha   90.00
_cell.angle_beta   90.00
_cell.angle_gamma   90.00
#
_symmetry.space_group_name_H-M   'P 1'
#
loop_
_entity.id
_entity.type
_entity.pdbx_description
1 polymer ?
#
loop_
_entity_poly.entity_id
_entity_poly.type
_entity_poly.pdbx_seq_one_letter_code
_entity_poly.pdbx_strand_id
1 'polypeptide(L)'
;ALTEPDYPEVLRYEISKDKVKEPLFFGGFAVDVLNPEDEWCTETFVYIPNIMENSLYVYDHKNRNHWTLSHKSFKPDGKTTLTNPDGSYKQTYEAGIFSIVLGGRDKKQNRNAYYIAGSSTKLW
;
A
#
# COMPACT_ATOMS: atom_id res chain seq x y z
N ALA A 1 -17.11 14.24 -0.68
CA ALA A 1 -17.56 12.84 -0.67
C ALA A 1 -18.24 12.57 -2.01
N LEU A 2 -18.13 11.36 -2.56
CA LEU A 2 -18.85 11.00 -3.79
C LEU A 2 -20.33 10.86 -3.41
N THR A 3 -21.03 11.99 -3.44
CA THR A 3 -22.46 12.14 -3.09
C THR A 3 -23.30 12.26 -4.36
N GLU A 4 -22.80 11.77 -5.49
CA GLU A 4 -23.52 11.85 -6.75
C GLU A 4 -24.67 10.83 -6.79
N PRO A 5 -25.86 11.21 -7.28
CA PRO A 5 -27.05 10.35 -7.26
C PRO A 5 -26.85 8.98 -7.91
N ASP A 6 -26.00 8.89 -8.93
CA ASP A 6 -25.75 7.66 -9.70
C ASP A 6 -24.51 6.88 -9.24
N TYR A 7 -23.74 7.43 -8.28
CA TYR A 7 -22.52 6.81 -7.75
C TYR A 7 -22.50 6.89 -6.22
N PRO A 8 -23.42 6.19 -5.54
CA PRO A 8 -23.49 6.23 -4.09
C PRO A 8 -22.20 5.67 -3.50
N GLU A 9 -21.67 6.35 -2.49
CA GLU A 9 -20.62 5.79 -1.64
C GLU A 9 -21.16 4.54 -0.93
N VAL A 10 -20.65 3.37 -1.32
CA VAL A 10 -21.10 2.07 -0.77
C VAL A 10 -20.42 1.78 0.57
N LEU A 11 -19.19 2.27 0.76
CA LEU A 11 -18.43 2.08 2.00
C LEU A 11 -17.36 3.16 2.17
N ARG A 12 -17.20 3.63 3.42
CA ARG A 12 -16.10 4.48 3.85
C ARG A 12 -15.51 3.95 5.16
N TYR A 13 -14.20 3.83 5.17
CA TYR A 13 -13.41 3.61 6.37
C TYR A 13 -12.39 4.72 6.51
N GLU A 14 -12.35 5.37 7.66
CA GLU A 14 -11.38 6.43 7.95
C GLU A 14 -10.35 5.90 8.96
N ILE A 15 -9.08 5.90 8.56
CA ILE A 15 -7.98 5.68 9.48
C ILE A 15 -7.82 6.96 10.30
N SER A 16 -7.92 6.86 11.62
CA SER A 16 -7.85 8.03 12.49
C SER A 16 -6.53 8.78 12.31
N LYS A 17 -6.61 10.11 12.24
CA LYS A 17 -5.47 10.98 11.94
C LYS A 17 -4.35 10.88 12.98
N ASP A 18 -4.66 10.53 14.23
CA ASP A 18 -3.64 10.28 15.27
C ASP A 18 -2.84 8.99 15.05
N LYS A 19 -3.34 8.09 14.19
CA LYS A 19 -2.69 6.81 13.85
C LYS A 19 -1.78 6.91 12.64
N VAL A 20 -1.86 8.00 11.87
CA VAL A 20 -1.05 8.22 10.65
C VAL A 20 -0.16 9.43 10.86
N LYS A 21 1.15 9.22 10.86
CA LYS A 21 2.14 10.28 11.02
C LYS A 21 2.36 11.03 9.71
N GLU A 22 2.32 10.32 8.59
CA GLU A 22 2.65 10.83 7.26
C GLU A 22 1.49 10.58 6.27
N PRO A 23 0.36 11.31 6.39
CA PRO A 23 -0.88 11.00 5.67
C PRO A 23 -0.85 11.28 4.16
N LEU A 24 0.18 11.98 3.67
CA LEU A 24 0.36 12.29 2.25
C LEU A 24 1.26 11.30 1.50
N PHE A 25 1.78 10.29 2.21
CA PHE A 25 2.83 9.40 1.69
C PHE A 25 2.36 7.95 1.53
N PHE A 26 1.05 7.73 1.36
CA PHE A 26 0.55 6.42 0.97
C PHE A 26 0.95 6.08 -0.47
N GLY A 27 1.48 4.88 -0.66
CA GLY A 27 1.96 4.37 -1.93
C GLY A 27 0.92 3.56 -2.70
N GLY A 28 1.39 2.83 -3.73
CA GLY A 28 0.55 1.93 -4.51
C GLY A 28 0.05 0.77 -3.65
N PHE A 29 -1.27 0.61 -3.53
CA PHE A 29 -1.90 -0.42 -2.70
C PHE A 29 -2.26 -1.67 -3.50
N ALA A 30 -2.48 -2.78 -2.80
CA ALA A 30 -3.03 -4.01 -3.36
C ALA A 30 -4.29 -4.45 -2.62
N VAL A 31 -5.21 -5.10 -3.35
CA VAL A 31 -6.48 -5.62 -2.83
C VAL A 31 -6.49 -7.14 -2.96
N ASP A 32 -6.79 -7.85 -1.86
CA ASP A 32 -6.96 -9.30 -1.84
C ASP A 32 -8.40 -9.65 -1.48
N VAL A 33 -9.15 -10.17 -2.46
CA VAL A 33 -10.51 -10.67 -2.28
C VAL A 33 -10.46 -12.18 -2.12
N LEU A 34 -10.65 -12.68 -0.90
CA LEU A 34 -10.51 -14.10 -0.57
C LEU A 34 -11.68 -14.93 -1.10
N ASN A 35 -12.89 -14.38 -1.06
CA ASN A 35 -14.10 -15.01 -1.58
C ASN A 35 -14.73 -14.14 -2.67
N PRO A 36 -14.31 -14.28 -3.94
CA PRO A 36 -14.83 -13.46 -5.04
C PRO A 36 -16.26 -13.81 -5.45
N GLU A 37 -16.78 -14.97 -5.04
CA GLU A 37 -18.16 -15.39 -5.30
C GLU A 37 -19.17 -14.74 -4.34
N ASP A 38 -18.69 -14.14 -3.25
CA ASP A 38 -19.52 -13.30 -2.40
C ASP A 38 -19.86 -12.00 -3.14
N GLU A 39 -21.17 -11.74 -3.30
CA GLU A 39 -21.72 -10.55 -3.97
C GLU A 39 -21.09 -9.24 -3.46
N TRP A 40 -20.77 -9.20 -2.17
CA TRP A 40 -20.23 -8.01 -1.50
C TRP A 40 -18.73 -8.07 -1.25
N CYS A 41 -18.06 -9.15 -1.66
CA CYS A 41 -16.62 -9.36 -1.48
C CYS A 41 -16.16 -9.07 -0.04
N THR A 42 -16.93 -9.51 0.96
CA THR A 42 -16.74 -9.10 2.36
C THR A 42 -15.41 -9.57 2.94
N GLU A 43 -14.89 -10.68 2.45
CA GLU A 43 -13.58 -11.22 2.84
C GLU A 43 -12.46 -10.57 2.03
N THR A 44 -12.28 -9.26 2.22
CA THR A 44 -11.28 -8.44 1.52
C THR A 44 -10.27 -7.83 2.47
N PHE A 45 -9.00 -7.89 2.07
CA PHE A 45 -7.90 -7.14 2.69
C PHE A 45 -7.32 -6.10 1.71
N VAL A 46 -6.94 -4.94 2.22
CA VAL A 46 -6.23 -3.91 1.46
C VAL A 46 -4.88 -3.63 2.11
N TYR A 47 -3.81 -3.77 1.33
CA TYR A 47 -2.44 -3.54 1.77
C TYR A 47 -1.95 -2.20 1.21
N ILE A 48 -1.71 -1.24 2.09
CA ILE A 48 -1.45 0.16 1.74
C ILE A 48 -0.07 0.56 2.29
N PRO A 49 0.97 0.63 1.44
CA PRO A 49 2.29 1.11 1.86
C PRO A 49 2.24 2.56 2.33
N ASN A 50 3.04 2.91 3.34
CA ASN A 50 3.38 4.29 3.65
C ASN A 50 4.90 4.50 3.52
N ILE A 51 5.27 5.33 2.55
CA ILE A 51 6.63 5.50 2.05
C ILE A 51 7.54 6.14 3.12
N MET A 52 7.02 7.14 3.83
CA MET A 52 7.82 7.89 4.82
C MET A 52 7.85 7.19 6.18
N GLU A 53 6.75 6.54 6.56
CA GLU A 53 6.71 5.74 7.79
C GLU A 53 7.45 4.41 7.68
N ASN A 54 7.78 3.97 6.46
CA ASN A 54 8.36 2.64 6.19
C ASN A 54 7.48 1.52 6.75
N SER A 55 6.17 1.65 6.57
CA SER A 55 5.16 0.78 7.17
C SER A 55 4.14 0.30 6.14
N LEU A 56 3.45 -0.79 6.46
CA LEU A 56 2.35 -1.32 5.65
C LEU A 56 1.09 -1.31 6.48
N TYR A 57 0.10 -0.52 6.07
CA TYR A 57 -1.23 -0.54 6.65
C TYR A 57 -2.03 -1.67 6.01
N VAL A 58 -2.69 -2.46 6.85
CA VAL A 58 -3.56 -3.54 6.41
C VAL A 58 -4.97 -3.22 6.88
N TYR A 59 -5.88 -3.01 5.94
CA TYR A 59 -7.30 -2.85 6.21
C TYR A 59 -8.01 -4.19 6.01
N ASP A 60 -8.80 -4.57 7.01
CA ASP A 60 -9.70 -5.72 7.00
C ASP A 60 -11.13 -5.24 6.80
N HIS A 61 -11.69 -5.53 5.63
CA HIS A 61 -13.03 -5.09 5.27
C HIS A 61 -14.11 -5.73 6.15
N LYS A 62 -14.00 -7.04 6.40
CA LYS A 62 -14.98 -7.83 7.16
C LYS A 62 -15.13 -7.28 8.57
N ASN A 63 -14.02 -7.00 9.23
CA ASN A 63 -14.00 -6.52 10.61
C ASN A 63 -14.00 -4.99 10.74
N ARG A 64 -13.98 -4.26 9.61
CA ARG A 64 -13.87 -2.79 9.56
C ARG A 64 -12.78 -2.25 10.48
N ASN A 65 -11.62 -2.88 10.42
CA ASN A 65 -10.48 -2.54 11.27
C ASN A 65 -9.20 -2.47 10.43
N HIS A 66 -8.17 -1.84 10.99
CA HIS A 66 -6.85 -1.86 10.40
C HIS A 66 -5.78 -2.13 11.46
N TRP A 67 -4.62 -2.55 11.00
CA TRP A 67 -3.39 -2.55 11.78
C TRP A 67 -2.21 -2.16 10.89
N THR A 68 -1.08 -1.88 11.53
CA THR A 68 0.13 -1.45 10.83
C THR A 68 1.23 -2.48 11.07
N LEU A 69 1.88 -2.88 9.99
CA LEU A 69 3.04 -3.75 10.00
C LEU A 69 4.31 -2.93 9.77
N SER A 70 5.37 -3.32 10.48
CA SER A 70 6.70 -2.73 10.31
C SER A 70 7.70 -3.85 10.11
N HIS A 71 8.56 -3.70 9.10
CA HIS A 71 9.63 -4.64 8.83
C HIS A 71 10.88 -3.92 8.33
N LYS A 72 12.06 -4.48 8.57
CA LYS A 72 13.33 -3.83 8.17
C LYS A 72 13.44 -3.65 6.66
N SER A 73 12.87 -4.57 5.87
CA SER A 73 12.86 -4.49 4.40
C SER A 73 11.99 -3.36 3.84
N PHE A 74 11.12 -2.75 4.66
CA PHE A 74 10.31 -1.61 4.22
C PHE A 74 11.09 -0.31 4.19
N LYS A 75 12.31 -0.29 4.76
CA LYS A 75 13.17 0.89 4.75
C LYS A 75 13.92 1.00 3.42
N PRO A 76 14.26 2.22 2.98
CA PRO A 76 15.17 2.41 1.86
C PRO A 76 16.54 1.74 2.15
N ASP A 77 17.20 1.24 1.11
CA ASP A 77 18.59 0.77 1.21
C ASP A 77 19.58 1.95 1.26
N GLY A 78 19.16 3.13 0.78
CA GLY A 78 19.94 4.35 0.78
C GLY A 78 19.25 5.49 0.03
N LYS A 79 20.04 6.44 -0.48
CA LYS A 79 19.55 7.59 -1.26
C LYS A 79 19.43 7.24 -2.74
N THR A 80 18.31 7.62 -3.34
CA THR A 80 18.16 7.66 -4.81
C THR A 80 18.35 9.08 -5.29
N THR A 81 19.09 9.27 -6.38
CA THR A 81 19.18 10.56 -7.07
C THR A 81 18.63 10.41 -8.48
N LEU A 82 17.52 11.09 -8.77
CA LEU A 82 17.01 11.26 -10.12
C LEU A 82 17.73 12.44 -10.75
N THR A 83 18.20 12.27 -11.98
CA THR A 83 18.87 13.33 -12.72
C THR A 83 18.43 13.26 -14.18
N ASN A 84 18.09 14.41 -14.77
CA ASN A 84 17.84 14.47 -16.20
C ASN A 84 19.13 14.14 -16.96
N PRO A 85 19.05 13.57 -18.18
CA PRO A 85 20.25 13.28 -18.97
C PRO A 85 21.15 14.51 -19.22
N ASP A 86 20.55 15.71 -19.31
CA ASP A 86 21.24 16.98 -19.49
C ASP A 86 21.70 17.65 -18.18
N GLY A 87 21.41 17.04 -17.02
CA GLY A 87 21.76 17.57 -15.70
C GLY A 87 20.88 18.72 -15.20
N SER A 88 19.86 19.16 -15.94
CA SER A 88 19.01 20.31 -15.58
C SER A 88 18.16 20.09 -14.33
N TYR A 89 17.85 18.83 -14.04
CA TYR A 89 17.11 18.41 -12.85
C TYR A 89 17.96 17.43 -12.06
N LYS A 90 18.03 17.64 -10.75
CA LYS A 90 18.64 16.70 -9.80
C LYS A 90 17.85 16.70 -8.51
N GLN A 91 17.22 15.58 -8.18
CA GLN A 91 16.49 15.40 -6.92
C GLN A 91 17.00 14.16 -6.21
N THR A 92 17.41 14.32 -4.96
CA THR A 92 17.78 13.22 -4.09
C THR A 92 16.67 12.99 -3.07
N TYR A 93 16.31 11.72 -2.85
CA TYR A 93 15.30 11.32 -1.87
C TYR A 93 15.64 9.95 -1.26
N GLU A 94 14.98 9.64 -0.16
CA GLU A 94 14.96 8.32 0.48
C GLU A 94 13.49 7.89 0.60
N ALA A 95 13.11 6.82 -0.06
CA ALA A 95 11.74 6.32 -0.08
C ALA A 95 11.68 4.87 0.41
N GLY A 96 10.89 4.63 1.47
CA GLY A 96 10.58 3.30 1.98
C GLY A 96 9.68 2.50 1.04
N ILE A 97 8.98 1.50 1.59
CA ILE A 97 8.04 0.65 0.84
C ILE A 97 7.08 1.53 0.03
N PHE A 98 7.14 1.36 -1.29
CA PHE A 98 6.52 2.29 -2.24
C PHE A 98 5.35 1.65 -2.99
N SER A 99 5.50 0.39 -3.36
CA SER A 99 4.49 -0.37 -4.08
C SER A 99 4.49 -1.82 -3.63
N ILE A 100 3.31 -2.43 -3.68
CA ILE A 100 3.05 -3.82 -3.35
C ILE A 100 2.11 -4.42 -4.40
N VAL A 101 2.36 -5.67 -4.77
CA VAL A 101 1.50 -6.45 -5.67
C VAL A 101 1.35 -7.87 -5.14
N LEU A 102 0.23 -8.52 -5.47
CA LEU A 102 -0.05 -9.88 -5.01
C LEU A 102 0.13 -10.87 -6.16
N GLY A 103 0.93 -11.91 -5.92
CA GLY A 103 1.10 -13.03 -6.84
C GLY A 103 -0.16 -13.90 -6.95
N GLY A 104 -0.09 -14.95 -7.78
CA GLY A 104 -1.15 -15.95 -7.89
C GLY A 104 -1.41 -16.70 -6.57
N ARG A 105 -2.60 -17.30 -6.45
CA ARG A 105 -2.94 -18.14 -5.30
C ARG A 105 -2.19 -19.47 -5.38
N ASP A 106 -1.67 -19.92 -4.24
CA ASP A 106 -1.12 -21.27 -4.08
C ASP A 106 -2.23 -22.31 -3.84
N LYS A 107 -1.84 -23.59 -3.66
CA LYS A 107 -2.78 -24.69 -3.39
C LYS A 107 -3.60 -24.52 -2.09
N LYS A 108 -3.12 -23.67 -1.16
CA LYS A 108 -3.78 -23.33 0.10
C LYS A 108 -4.52 -21.99 0.02
N GLN A 109 -4.69 -21.44 -1.18
CA GLN A 109 -5.32 -20.14 -1.45
C GLN A 109 -4.57 -18.91 -0.93
N ASN A 110 -3.32 -19.06 -0.46
CA ASN A 110 -2.47 -17.93 -0.06
C ASN A 110 -1.85 -17.25 -1.27
N ARG A 111 -1.49 -15.96 -1.15
CA ARG A 111 -0.73 -15.22 -2.16
C ARG A 111 0.58 -14.70 -1.57
N ASN A 112 1.64 -14.77 -2.35
CA ASN A 112 2.86 -14.04 -2.05
C ASN A 112 2.61 -12.54 -2.30
N ALA A 113 3.00 -11.70 -1.36
CA ALA A 113 3.06 -10.27 -1.54
C ALA A 113 4.47 -9.88 -1.99
N TYR A 114 4.59 -9.31 -3.18
CA TYR A 114 5.84 -8.77 -3.70
C TYR A 114 5.86 -7.26 -3.53
N TYR A 115 6.96 -6.70 -3.05
CA TYR A 115 7.06 -5.27 -2.79
C TYR A 115 8.48 -4.74 -2.93
N ILE A 116 8.58 -3.42 -3.06
CA ILE A 116 9.85 -2.72 -3.21
C ILE A 116 9.85 -1.40 -2.44
N ALA A 117 10.99 -1.06 -1.85
CA ALA A 117 11.24 0.28 -1.34
C ALA A 117 11.66 1.21 -2.48
N GLY A 118 11.12 2.44 -2.52
CA GLY A 118 11.35 3.39 -3.62
C GLY A 118 12.81 3.81 -3.79
N SER A 119 13.62 3.67 -2.73
CA SER A 119 15.07 3.79 -2.79
C SER A 119 15.77 2.45 -2.48
N SER A 120 15.44 1.45 -3.29
CA SER A 120 16.08 0.13 -3.31
C SER A 120 16.00 -0.46 -4.73
N THR A 121 16.84 -1.45 -5.01
CA THR A 121 16.77 -2.29 -6.22
C THR A 121 16.38 -3.73 -5.89
N LYS A 122 16.01 -4.01 -4.64
CA LYS A 122 15.63 -5.36 -4.17
C LYS A 122 14.11 -5.51 -4.23
N LEU A 123 13.66 -6.52 -4.97
CA LEU A 123 12.28 -7.00 -4.90
C LEU A 123 12.19 -8.04 -3.79
N TRP A 124 11.24 -7.83 -2.88
CA TRP A 124 10.88 -8.76 -1.82
C TRP A 124 9.62 -9.53 -2.19
#